data_AF-A0A6P8F2D3-F1
#
_entry.id   AF-A0A6P8F2D3-F1
#
_cell.length_a   1.000
_cell.length_b   1.000
_cell.length_c   1.000
_cell.angle_alpha   90.00
_cell.angle_beta   90.00
_cell.angle_gamma   90.00
#
_symmetry.space_group_name_H-M   'P 1'
#
loop_
_entity.id
_entity.type
_entity.pdbx_description
1 polymer ?
#
loop_
_entity_poly.entity_id
_entity_poly.type
_entity_poly.pdbx_seq_one_letter_code
_entity_poly.pdbx_strand_id
1 'polypeptide(L)'
;MEPIHLYLYEGGNEHEGGYESVWETKINLKDLQKRGTSAGHGFFKKHKGELEVRLGVLAPLLIDLERNIVLTALEREEVQSRSTRQEKNYTLMSILDRRGSKAQDRFYEALKAHDPLLVEDLEQSAM
;
A
#
# COMPACT_ATOMS: atom_id res chain seq x y z
N MET A 1 -28.82 -2.98 -0.50
CA MET A 1 -28.24 -1.63 -0.39
C MET A 1 -28.18 -1.08 -1.80
N GLU A 2 -28.98 -0.04 -2.05
CA GLU A 2 -29.13 0.58 -3.37
C GLU A 2 -27.85 1.38 -3.72
N PRO A 3 -27.39 1.36 -4.98
CA PRO A 3 -26.25 2.17 -5.42
C PRO A 3 -26.62 3.67 -5.46
N ILE A 4 -25.64 4.52 -5.16
CA ILE A 4 -25.81 5.97 -5.24
C ILE A 4 -25.68 6.39 -6.70
N HIS A 5 -26.76 6.90 -7.28
CA HIS A 5 -26.76 7.51 -8.62
C HIS A 5 -26.36 8.98 -8.50
N LEU A 6 -25.22 9.36 -9.07
CA LEU A 6 -24.82 10.75 -9.22
C LEU A 6 -24.91 11.15 -10.70
N TYR A 7 -25.71 12.16 -10.99
CA TYR A 7 -25.82 12.76 -12.32
C TYR A 7 -24.92 13.98 -12.38
N LEU A 8 -23.90 13.96 -13.25
CA LEU A 8 -23.09 15.14 -13.56
C LEU A 8 -23.69 15.80 -14.80
N TYR A 9 -24.16 17.04 -14.65
CA TYR A 9 -24.59 17.88 -15.77
C TYR A 9 -23.39 18.67 -16.28
N GLU A 10 -22.93 18.38 -17.49
CA GLU A 10 -22.12 19.35 -18.24
C GLU A 10 -23.07 20.34 -18.90
N GLY A 11 -22.92 21.62 -18.57
CA GLY A 11 -23.71 22.69 -19.19
C GLY A 11 -23.36 22.83 -20.67
N GLY A 12 -24.30 22.49 -21.55
CA GLY A 12 -24.21 22.69 -22.99
C GLY A 12 -25.45 23.45 -23.50
N ASN A 13 -25.19 24.49 -24.30
CA ASN A 13 -26.15 25.42 -24.89
C ASN A 13 -27.26 24.76 -25.70
N GLU A 14 -28.39 25.48 -25.75
CA GLU A 14 -29.62 25.22 -26.49
C GLU A 14 -29.36 24.90 -27.98
N HIS A 15 -29.80 23.73 -28.45
CA HIS A 15 -30.74 23.60 -29.58
C HIS A 15 -31.07 22.13 -29.89
N GLU A 16 -32.38 21.91 -30.03
CA GLU A 16 -33.13 20.81 -30.63
C GLU A 16 -32.43 19.50 -31.02
N GLY A 17 -32.92 18.41 -30.42
CA GLY A 17 -33.21 17.17 -31.14
C GLY A 17 -32.10 16.12 -31.15
N GLY A 18 -32.19 15.15 -30.23
CA GLY A 18 -31.50 13.87 -30.39
C GLY A 18 -30.97 13.31 -29.08
N TYR A 19 -31.69 12.32 -28.53
CA TYR A 19 -31.21 11.24 -27.66
C TYR A 19 -29.92 11.51 -26.86
N GLU A 20 -30.06 12.12 -25.68
CA GLU A 20 -28.93 12.22 -24.75
C GLU A 20 -28.66 10.85 -24.12
N SER A 21 -27.58 10.24 -24.56
CA SER A 21 -27.04 9.00 -24.00
C SER A 21 -26.57 9.27 -22.56
N VAL A 22 -27.42 8.93 -21.58
CA VAL A 22 -27.04 8.88 -20.18
C VAL A 22 -26.05 7.72 -20.00
N TRP A 23 -24.76 8.01 -19.87
CA TRP A 23 -23.77 7.00 -19.53
C TRP A 23 -23.96 6.59 -18.07
N GLU A 24 -24.67 5.49 -17.84
CA GLU A 24 -24.88 4.91 -16.51
C GLU A 24 -23.61 4.17 -16.07
N THR A 25 -22.60 4.88 -15.56
CA THR A 25 -21.44 4.23 -14.96
C THR A 25 -21.81 3.71 -13.57
N LYS A 26 -22.02 2.39 -13.48
CA LYS A 26 -22.27 1.69 -12.22
C LYS A 26 -20.98 1.66 -11.41
N ILE A 27 -20.71 2.73 -10.66
CA ILE A 27 -19.59 2.73 -9.72
C ILE A 27 -19.95 1.81 -8.56
N ASN A 28 -19.38 0.61 -8.55
CA ASN A 28 -19.56 -0.33 -7.44
C ASN A 28 -18.83 0.21 -6.20
N LEU A 29 -19.54 0.33 -5.07
CA LEU A 29 -18.96 0.75 -3.80
C LEU A 29 -17.79 -0.14 -3.36
N LYS A 30 -17.77 -1.42 -3.76
CA LYS A 30 -16.65 -2.33 -3.52
C LYS A 30 -15.41 -1.96 -4.34
N ASP A 31 -15.58 -1.39 -5.54
CA ASP A 31 -14.47 -0.89 -6.36
C ASP A 31 -13.94 0.46 -5.85
N LEU A 32 -14.80 1.28 -5.22
CA LEU A 32 -14.36 2.44 -4.44
C LEU A 32 -13.59 2.05 -3.18
N GLN A 33 -13.99 0.95 -2.54
CA GLN A 33 -13.29 0.41 -1.36
C GLN A 33 -11.95 -0.24 -1.73
N LYS A 34 -11.84 -0.88 -2.90
CA LYS A 34 -10.56 -1.30 -3.50
C LYS A 34 -9.64 -0.13 -3.86
N ARG A 35 -10.21 1.02 -4.20
CA ARG A 35 -9.47 2.28 -4.46
C ARG A 35 -9.00 3.00 -3.18
N GLY A 36 -9.42 2.57 -1.99
CA GLY A 36 -9.06 3.21 -0.72
C GLY A 36 -7.76 2.69 -0.10
N THR A 37 -7.26 1.55 -0.56
CA THR A 37 -6.01 0.94 -0.08
C THR A 37 -4.95 1.06 -1.17
N SER A 38 -3.89 1.81 -0.90
CA SER A 38 -2.71 1.87 -1.77
C SER A 38 -2.05 0.49 -1.90
N ALA A 39 -1.36 0.26 -3.02
CA ALA A 39 -0.77 -1.04 -3.36
C ALA A 39 0.16 -1.55 -2.26
N GLY A 40 0.98 -0.67 -1.67
CA GLY A 40 1.88 -1.03 -0.57
C GLY A 40 1.13 -1.32 0.74
N HIS A 41 0.08 -0.58 1.07
CA HIS A 41 -0.79 -0.92 2.22
C HIS A 41 -1.45 -2.30 2.06
N GLY A 42 -1.98 -2.60 0.86
CA GLY A 42 -2.59 -3.89 0.55
C GLY A 42 -1.58 -5.03 0.62
N PHE A 43 -0.42 -4.85 -0.01
CA PHE A 43 0.70 -5.78 0.03
C PHE A 43 1.15 -6.04 1.47
N PHE A 44 1.41 -4.99 2.25
CA PHE A 44 1.89 -5.10 3.61
C PHE A 44 0.93 -5.89 4.49
N LYS A 45 -0.37 -5.57 4.45
CA LYS A 45 -1.38 -6.26 5.26
C LYS A 45 -1.51 -7.73 4.89
N LYS A 46 -1.39 -8.06 3.61
CA LYS A 46 -1.51 -9.44 3.10
C LYS A 46 -0.27 -10.28 3.41
N HIS A 47 0.92 -9.68 3.36
CA HIS A 47 2.20 -10.39 3.42
C HIS A 47 2.98 -10.16 4.71
N LYS A 48 2.41 -9.50 5.72
CA LYS A 48 3.09 -9.17 6.99
C LYS A 48 3.83 -10.36 7.60
N GLY A 49 3.17 -11.52 7.75
CA GLY A 49 3.78 -12.71 8.34
C GLY A 49 4.95 -13.27 7.51
N GLU A 50 4.82 -13.27 6.18
CA GLU A 50 5.89 -13.70 5.29
C GLU A 50 7.09 -12.74 5.34
N LEU A 51 6.83 -11.43 5.40
CA LEU A 51 7.86 -10.41 5.57
C LEU A 51 8.63 -10.63 6.88
N GLU A 52 7.95 -11.00 7.99
CA GLU A 52 8.61 -11.31 9.27
C GLU A 52 9.63 -12.46 9.16
N VAL A 53 9.33 -13.48 8.33
CA VAL A 53 10.16 -14.68 8.19
C VAL A 53 11.23 -14.52 7.11
N ARG A 54 10.86 -13.91 5.98
CA ARG A 54 11.63 -13.93 4.72
C ARG A 54 12.46 -12.69 4.47
N LEU A 55 12.20 -11.56 5.17
CA LEU A 55 13.06 -10.38 5.05
C LEU A 55 14.50 -10.73 5.38
N GLY A 56 15.36 -10.52 4.39
CA GLY A 56 16.78 -10.83 4.43
C GLY A 56 17.58 -9.77 5.19
N VAL A 57 18.49 -9.09 4.48
CA VAL A 57 19.41 -8.13 5.10
C VAL A 57 18.70 -6.78 5.27
N LEU A 58 18.37 -6.43 6.51
CA LEU A 58 17.67 -5.18 6.83
C LEU A 58 18.55 -3.93 6.80
N ALA A 59 19.88 -4.04 6.94
CA ALA A 59 20.75 -2.88 7.09
C ALA A 59 20.62 -1.81 5.98
N PRO A 60 20.69 -2.14 4.67
CA PRO A 60 20.53 -1.15 3.61
C PRO A 60 19.10 -0.62 3.53
N LEU A 61 18.11 -1.49 3.75
CA LEU A 61 16.70 -1.10 3.74
C LEU A 61 16.38 -0.10 4.85
N LEU A 62 16.86 -0.31 6.09
CA LEU A 62 16.64 0.60 7.21
C LEU A 62 17.26 1.99 6.98
N ILE A 63 18.41 2.06 6.28
CA ILE A 63 19.02 3.34 5.89
C ILE A 63 18.08 4.10 4.94
N ASP A 64 17.52 3.41 3.95
CA ASP A 64 16.63 4.01 2.98
C ASP A 64 15.30 4.46 3.61
N LEU A 65 14.75 3.63 4.51
CA LEU A 65 13.54 3.96 5.26
C LEU A 65 13.72 5.18 6.17
N GLU A 66 14.88 5.34 6.81
CA GLU A 66 15.19 6.54 7.59
C GLU A 66 15.32 7.78 6.70
N ARG A 67 16.03 7.67 5.57
CA ARG A 67 16.18 8.77 4.60
C ARG A 67 14.85 9.24 4.03
N ASN A 68 13.92 8.32 3.82
CA ASN A 68 12.58 8.60 3.32
C ASN A 68 11.57 8.99 4.43
N ILE A 69 12.04 9.21 5.67
CA ILE A 69 11.23 9.61 6.83
C ILE A 69 10.11 8.58 7.11
N VAL A 70 10.36 7.32 6.75
CA VAL A 70 9.49 6.18 7.08
C VAL A 70 9.75 5.74 8.52
N LEU A 71 11.03 5.75 8.91
CA LEU A 71 11.50 5.50 10.26
C LEU A 71 12.24 6.72 10.80
N THR A 72 12.12 6.93 12.10
CA THR A 72 13.01 7.81 12.87
C THR A 72 14.28 7.07 13.25
N ALA A 73 15.32 7.83 13.62
CA ALA A 73 16.56 7.25 14.15
C ALA A 73 16.31 6.34 15.37
N LEU A 74 15.37 6.73 16.26
CA LEU A 74 14.98 5.94 17.43
C LEU A 74 14.31 4.61 17.04
N GLU A 75 13.37 4.63 16.09
CA GLU A 75 12.72 3.41 15.60
C GLU A 75 13.71 2.50 14.87
N ARG A 76 14.63 3.08 14.10
CA ARG A 76 15.71 2.33 13.45
C ARG A 76 16.60 1.66 14.50
N GLU A 77 17.00 2.40 15.54
CA GLU A 77 17.79 1.84 16.64
C GLU A 77 17.03 0.74 17.36
N GLU A 78 15.72 0.90 17.60
CA GLU A 78 14.88 -0.12 18.20
C GLU A 78 14.91 -1.42 17.38
N VAL A 79 14.75 -1.33 16.05
CA VAL A 79 14.89 -2.49 15.15
C VAL A 79 16.30 -3.06 15.25
N GLN A 80 17.36 -2.24 15.20
CA GLN A 80 18.73 -2.73 15.23
C GLN A 80 19.13 -3.37 16.55
N SER A 81 18.54 -2.94 17.66
CA SER A 81 18.81 -3.41 19.02
C SER A 81 18.36 -4.87 19.26
N ARG A 82 17.49 -5.42 18.40
CA ARG A 82 17.03 -6.80 18.53
C ARG A 82 18.14 -7.79 18.21
N SER A 83 18.11 -8.95 18.86
CA SER A 83 19.17 -9.95 18.75
C SER A 83 19.07 -10.78 17.48
N THR A 84 17.88 -11.31 17.18
CA THR A 84 17.67 -12.20 16.04
C THR A 84 17.06 -11.50 14.84
N ARG A 85 17.28 -12.03 13.63
CA ARG A 85 16.69 -11.47 12.40
C ARG A 85 15.16 -11.46 12.45
N GLN A 86 14.55 -12.53 12.97
CA GLN A 86 13.09 -12.59 13.11
C GLN A 86 12.56 -11.47 14.02
N GLU A 87 13.20 -11.22 15.16
CA GLU A 87 12.80 -10.13 16.06
C GLU A 87 12.97 -8.75 15.41
N LYS A 88 14.03 -8.55 14.61
CA LYS A 88 14.22 -7.31 13.83
C LYS A 88 13.08 -7.12 12.83
N ASN A 89 12.79 -8.15 12.05
CA ASN A 89 11.73 -8.10 11.04
C ASN A 89 10.37 -7.84 11.68
N TYR A 90 10.05 -8.56 12.76
CA TYR A 90 8.82 -8.36 13.55
C TYR A 90 8.71 -6.92 14.09
N THR A 91 9.79 -6.39 14.68
CA THR A 91 9.81 -5.02 15.20
C THR A 91 9.57 -4.00 14.09
N LEU A 92 10.22 -4.19 12.94
CA LEU A 92 10.02 -3.32 11.77
C LEU A 92 8.57 -3.37 11.26
N MET A 93 7.98 -4.57 11.14
CA MET A 93 6.59 -4.70 10.72
C MET A 93 5.65 -4.04 11.74
N SER A 94 5.90 -4.18 13.04
CA SER A 94 5.08 -3.54 14.08
C SER A 94 5.13 -2.01 14.00
N ILE A 95 6.30 -1.43 13.73
CA ILE A 95 6.46 0.02 13.56
C ILE A 95 5.71 0.51 12.32
N LEU A 96 5.86 -0.17 11.17
CA LEU A 96 5.17 0.18 9.93
C LEU A 96 3.65 0.04 10.03
N ASP A 97 3.17 -0.92 10.80
CA ASP A 97 1.74 -1.11 11.12
C ASP A 97 1.19 0.13 11.84
N ARG A 98 1.92 0.63 12.85
CA ARG A 98 1.54 1.81 13.66
C ARG A 98 1.68 3.13 12.90
N ARG A 99 2.63 3.24 11.97
CA ARG A 99 2.87 4.44 11.16
C ARG A 99 1.80 4.65 10.07
N GLY A 100 1.14 3.58 9.65
CA GLY A 100 0.02 3.63 8.71
C GLY A 100 0.40 3.53 7.23
N SER A 101 -0.60 3.66 6.36
CA SER A 101 -0.52 3.33 4.93
C SER A 101 0.62 4.03 4.19
N LYS A 102 0.87 5.32 4.45
CA LYS A 102 1.95 6.08 3.80
C LYS A 102 3.35 5.47 4.05
N ALA A 103 3.59 4.98 5.27
CA ALA A 103 4.85 4.32 5.61
C ALA A 103 4.96 2.95 4.94
N GLN A 104 3.86 2.21 4.88
CA GLN A 104 3.79 0.90 4.23
C GLN A 104 4.00 0.99 2.71
N ASP A 105 3.49 2.05 2.07
CA ASP A 105 3.74 2.33 0.66
C ASP A 105 5.22 2.62 0.38
N ARG A 106 5.81 3.49 1.18
CA ARG A 106 7.24 3.80 1.04
C ARG A 106 8.12 2.58 1.34
N PHE A 107 7.72 1.76 2.29
CA PHE A 107 8.37 0.48 2.55
C PHE A 107 8.28 -0.45 1.35
N TYR A 108 7.11 -0.58 0.72
CA TYR A 108 6.93 -1.40 -0.47
C TYR A 108 7.83 -0.95 -1.63
N GLU A 109 7.91 0.35 -1.90
CA GLU A 109 8.81 0.91 -2.93
C GLU A 109 10.29 0.64 -2.61
N ALA A 110 10.70 0.85 -1.35
CA ALA A 110 12.07 0.59 -0.92
C ALA A 110 12.41 -0.91 -0.99
N LEU A 111 11.47 -1.78 -0.60
CA LEU A 111 11.64 -3.23 -0.68
C LEU A 111 11.77 -3.67 -2.13
N LYS A 112 10.98 -3.11 -3.04
CA LYS A 112 11.07 -3.40 -4.48
C LYS A 112 12.41 -2.97 -5.09
N ALA A 113 12.99 -1.88 -4.59
CA ALA A 113 14.32 -1.43 -5.03
C ALA A 113 15.46 -2.32 -4.48
N HIS A 114 15.31 -2.85 -3.26
CA HIS A 114 16.35 -3.64 -2.60
C HIS A 114 16.27 -5.15 -2.88
N ASP A 115 15.05 -5.68 -2.98
CA ASP A 115 14.77 -7.10 -3.16
C ASP A 115 13.51 -7.28 -4.03
N PRO A 116 13.59 -6.97 -5.34
CA PRO A 116 12.46 -7.11 -6.25
C PRO A 116 11.96 -8.56 -6.35
N LEU A 117 12.86 -9.54 -6.21
CA LEU A 117 12.51 -10.96 -6.27
C LEU A 117 11.63 -11.38 -5.09
N LEU A 118 11.92 -10.89 -3.87
CA LEU A 118 11.05 -11.13 -2.72
C LEU A 118 9.67 -10.50 -2.93
N VAL A 119 9.59 -9.30 -3.50
CA VAL A 119 8.29 -8.66 -3.78
C VAL A 119 7.50 -9.46 -4.80
N GLU A 120 8.11 -9.84 -5.92
CA GLU A 120 7.47 -10.64 -6.96
C GLU A 120 6.99 -11.98 -6.43
N ASP A 121 7.81 -12.68 -5.65
CA ASP A 121 7.45 -13.96 -5.06
C ASP A 121 6.27 -13.84 -4.08
N LEU A 122 6.27 -12.80 -3.24
CA LEU A 122 5.16 -12.54 -2.32
C LEU A 122 3.88 -12.19 -3.08
N GLU A 123 3.96 -11.36 -4.12
CA GLU A 123 2.81 -11.01 -4.97
C GLU A 123 2.25 -12.22 -5.74
N GLN A 124 3.11 -13.13 -6.21
CA GLN A 124 2.73 -14.35 -6.90
C GLN A 124 2.18 -15.42 -5.96
N SER A 125 2.73 -15.56 -4.76
CA SER A 125 2.21 -16.46 -3.72
C SER A 125 0.85 -16.01 -3.17
N ALA A 126 0.42 -14.80 -3.55
CA ALA A 126 -0.85 -14.20 -3.19
C ALA A 126 -1.99 -14.52 -4.19
N MET A 127 -1.68 -15.12 -5.35
CA MET A 127 -2.62 -15.44 -6.42
C MET A 127 -3.27 -16.81 -6.25
#